data_AF-A0A932MRP0-F1
#
_entry.id   AF-A0A932MRP0-F1
#
_cell.length_a   1.000
_cell.length_b   1.000
_cell.length_c   1.000
_cell.angle_alpha   90.00
_cell.angle_beta   90.00
_cell.angle_gamma   90.00
#
_symmetry.space_group_name_H-M   'P 1'
#
loop_
_entity.id
_entity.type
_entity.pdbx_description
1 polymer ?
#
loop_
_entity_poly.entity_id
_entity_poly.type
_entity_poly.pdbx_seq_one_letter_code
_entity_poly.pdbx_strand_id
1 'polypeptide(L)'
;MAKASLTQISFDFGSSEEPVQKTEVPESEVLAPVTEKITVAEEDAPVLQAVVAKRVAATGKRGRRSLKETALQADLIQVPEDEVLFKKQYYSIGEVASMFRENQSLIRYWETEFDILQPRKNRKGDRFFRPVDIKNLVMIYDLLRRRKFTIEGAREYLKKNKKADEKFALIQSLQKIKGFLLELKANL
;
A
#
# COMPACT_ATOMS: atom_id res chain seq x y z
N MET A 1 20.29 -3.83 69.46
CA MET A 1 19.23 -2.80 69.37
C MET A 1 19.62 -1.82 68.28
N ALA A 2 18.83 -1.73 67.20
CA ALA A 2 18.75 -0.62 66.24
C ALA A 2 17.73 -1.00 65.15
N LYS A 3 16.58 -0.31 65.10
CA LYS A 3 15.64 -0.35 63.97
C LYS A 3 15.31 1.10 63.63
N ALA A 4 15.71 1.56 62.46
CA ALA A 4 15.34 2.87 61.92
C ALA A 4 14.00 2.73 61.18
N SER A 5 12.99 3.51 61.57
CA SER A 5 11.68 3.55 60.93
C SER A 5 11.53 4.80 60.05
N LEU A 6 11.01 4.54 58.86
CA LEU A 6 10.62 5.41 57.77
C LEU A 6 9.63 6.52 58.21
N THR A 7 9.94 7.80 57.97
CA THR A 7 8.97 8.89 58.11
C THR A 7 8.32 9.17 56.75
N GLN A 8 7.01 8.89 56.66
CA GLN A 8 6.15 9.26 55.56
C GLN A 8 5.78 10.74 55.66
N ILE A 9 5.85 11.44 54.52
CA ILE A 9 5.41 12.83 54.37
C ILE A 9 3.93 12.82 53.99
N SER A 10 3.08 13.36 54.85
CA SER A 10 1.65 13.61 54.61
C SER A 10 1.45 15.04 54.10
N PHE A 11 0.76 15.20 52.96
CA PHE A 11 0.33 16.48 52.44
C PHE A 11 -1.20 16.45 52.25
N ASP A 12 -1.87 17.38 52.93
CA ASP A 12 -3.31 17.57 53.01
C ASP A 12 -3.69 18.81 52.18
N PHE A 13 -4.68 18.71 51.30
CA PHE A 13 -5.30 19.87 50.66
C PHE A 13 -6.74 19.52 50.27
N GLY A 14 -7.67 19.83 51.18
CA GLY A 14 -9.10 19.78 50.93
C GLY A 14 -9.62 21.09 50.33
N SER A 15 -10.56 20.97 49.38
CA SER A 15 -11.56 22.02 49.12
C SER A 15 -12.81 21.41 48.46
N SER A 16 -13.81 21.15 49.31
CA SER A 16 -15.28 21.25 49.15
C SER A 16 -15.95 21.13 47.76
N GLU A 17 -16.86 20.14 47.65
CA GLU A 17 -18.09 20.11 46.82
C GLU A 17 -19.11 21.13 47.36
N GLU A 18 -20.05 21.74 46.62
CA GLU A 18 -21.27 21.24 45.93
C GLU A 18 -22.00 22.47 45.23
N PRO A 19 -23.26 22.45 44.67
CA PRO A 19 -23.81 21.68 43.53
C PRO A 19 -24.83 22.45 42.60
N VAL A 20 -25.40 21.76 41.58
CA VAL A 20 -26.69 21.89 40.81
C VAL A 20 -27.15 23.26 40.19
N GLN A 21 -27.48 23.29 38.87
CA GLN A 21 -28.85 23.51 38.32
C GLN A 21 -28.94 23.71 36.80
N LYS A 22 -30.04 23.18 36.25
CA LYS A 22 -30.47 23.08 34.85
C LYS A 22 -31.62 24.08 34.66
N THR A 23 -31.64 24.85 33.57
CA THR A 23 -32.77 25.72 33.22
C THR A 23 -33.06 25.69 31.72
N GLU A 24 -34.35 25.71 31.39
CA GLU A 24 -35.00 25.59 30.07
C GLU A 24 -35.04 26.92 29.26
N VAL A 25 -35.01 26.78 27.91
CA VAL A 25 -35.77 27.38 26.76
C VAL A 25 -36.73 28.57 27.09
N PRO A 26 -37.05 29.59 26.21
CA PRO A 26 -37.30 29.52 24.74
C PRO A 26 -37.11 30.81 23.85
N GLU A 27 -37.56 30.69 22.58
CA GLU A 27 -37.97 31.72 21.57
C GLU A 27 -36.92 32.67 20.94
N SER A 28 -36.55 32.53 19.65
CA SER A 28 -37.24 32.88 18.39
C SER A 28 -37.06 34.35 17.98
N GLU A 29 -36.34 34.60 16.88
CA GLU A 29 -36.78 35.58 15.88
C GLU A 29 -36.04 35.39 14.54
N VAL A 30 -36.83 35.59 13.49
CA VAL A 30 -36.61 35.31 12.07
C VAL A 30 -36.19 36.61 11.38
N LEU A 31 -35.37 36.55 10.31
CA LEU A 31 -35.50 37.40 9.11
C LEU A 31 -34.47 36.98 8.04
N ALA A 32 -34.97 36.69 6.83
CA ALA A 32 -34.21 36.48 5.59
C ALA A 32 -34.16 37.81 4.77
N PRO A 33 -33.79 37.80 3.48
CA PRO A 33 -32.46 37.63 2.88
C PRO A 33 -31.99 38.90 2.14
N VAL A 34 -30.68 39.08 1.90
CA VAL A 34 -30.20 40.05 0.90
C VAL A 34 -29.20 39.39 -0.03
N THR A 35 -29.58 39.37 -1.30
CA THR A 35 -28.78 38.98 -2.46
C THR A 35 -27.96 40.17 -2.96
N GLU A 36 -26.66 40.01 -3.15
CA GLU A 36 -25.93 40.74 -4.18
C GLU A 36 -25.10 39.76 -5.02
N LYS A 37 -25.35 39.81 -6.33
CA LYS A 37 -24.62 39.09 -7.37
C LYS A 37 -23.42 39.96 -7.77
N ILE A 38 -22.22 39.39 -7.78
CA ILE A 38 -21.11 39.90 -8.60
C ILE A 38 -20.50 38.71 -9.35
N THR A 39 -20.28 38.97 -10.63
CA THR A 39 -20.06 38.07 -11.75
C THR A 39 -18.59 37.76 -12.02
N VAL A 40 -18.35 36.50 -12.44
CA VAL A 40 -17.43 35.98 -13.48
C VAL A 40 -16.06 36.63 -13.67
N ALA A 41 -15.00 35.84 -13.41
CA ALA A 41 -13.87 35.70 -14.33
C ALA A 41 -13.28 34.29 -14.18
N GLU A 42 -13.10 33.66 -15.33
CA GLU A 42 -12.70 32.29 -15.61
C GLU A 42 -11.21 32.31 -15.95
N GLU A 43 -10.38 31.52 -15.26
CA GLU A 43 -9.06 31.12 -15.75
C GLU A 43 -8.76 29.66 -15.36
N ASP A 44 -8.94 28.80 -16.34
CA ASP A 44 -8.11 27.64 -16.70
C ASP A 44 -7.57 26.74 -15.57
N ALA A 45 -8.47 25.91 -15.04
CA ALA A 45 -8.07 24.62 -14.46
C ALA A 45 -8.05 23.55 -15.57
N PRO A 46 -6.94 22.82 -15.80
CA PRO A 46 -6.91 21.79 -16.82
C PRO A 46 -7.85 20.64 -16.43
N VAL A 47 -8.88 20.51 -17.26
CA VAL A 47 -9.87 19.45 -17.31
C VAL A 47 -9.21 18.09 -17.08
N LEU A 48 -9.49 17.45 -15.94
CA LEU A 48 -9.31 16.02 -15.79
C LEU A 48 -10.26 15.35 -16.77
N GLN A 49 -9.76 15.02 -17.95
CA GLN A 49 -10.46 14.17 -18.90
C GLN A 49 -10.79 12.87 -18.17
N ALA A 50 -12.08 12.71 -17.88
CA ALA A 50 -12.67 11.44 -17.54
C ALA A 50 -12.41 10.50 -18.73
N VAL A 51 -11.30 9.75 -18.66
CA VAL A 51 -11.04 8.62 -19.52
C VAL A 51 -12.11 7.57 -19.21
N VAL A 52 -13.21 7.66 -19.97
CA VAL A 52 -14.22 6.63 -20.09
C VAL A 52 -13.47 5.34 -20.41
N ALA A 53 -13.30 4.49 -19.40
CA ALA A 53 -12.78 3.16 -19.56
C ALA A 53 -13.75 2.41 -20.48
N LYS A 54 -13.45 2.40 -21.78
CA LYS A 54 -14.10 1.57 -22.78
C LYS A 54 -13.92 0.12 -22.31
N ARG A 55 -14.96 -0.43 -21.66
CA ARG A 55 -15.01 -1.86 -21.32
C ARG A 55 -15.03 -2.61 -22.63
N VAL A 56 -13.86 -3.01 -23.11
CA VAL A 56 -13.75 -3.97 -24.21
C VAL A 56 -14.36 -5.26 -23.69
N ALA A 57 -15.55 -5.58 -24.15
CA ALA A 57 -16.19 -6.86 -23.92
C ALA A 57 -15.34 -7.93 -24.62
N ALA A 58 -14.36 -8.47 -23.90
CA ALA A 58 -13.61 -9.62 -24.35
C ALA A 58 -14.54 -10.84 -24.30
N THR A 59 -14.96 -11.32 -25.47
CA THR A 59 -15.42 -12.70 -25.64
C THR A 59 -14.24 -13.61 -25.30
N GLY A 60 -14.09 -13.93 -24.02
CA GLY A 60 -13.12 -14.88 -23.54
C GLY A 60 -13.63 -16.28 -23.84
N LYS A 61 -12.82 -17.11 -24.52
CA LYS A 61 -13.02 -18.56 -24.54
C LYS A 61 -13.21 -19.01 -23.09
N ARG A 62 -14.41 -19.45 -22.72
CA ARG A 62 -14.73 -19.95 -21.38
C ARG A 62 -13.87 -21.18 -21.15
N GLY A 63 -12.79 -21.02 -20.39
CA GLY A 63 -11.80 -22.08 -20.19
C GLY A 63 -10.60 -21.59 -19.39
N ARG A 64 -9.89 -22.54 -18.79
CA ARG A 64 -8.64 -22.33 -18.05
C ARG A 64 -7.63 -21.63 -18.98
N ARG A 65 -7.10 -20.47 -18.57
CA ARG A 65 -6.11 -19.70 -19.35
C ARG A 65 -4.91 -20.56 -19.74
N SER A 66 -4.35 -20.29 -20.92
CA SER A 66 -3.16 -21.00 -21.38
C SER A 66 -1.96 -20.63 -20.52
N LEU A 67 -1.11 -21.62 -20.18
CA LEU A 67 0.12 -21.38 -19.40
C LEU A 67 1.04 -20.33 -20.05
N LYS A 68 0.99 -20.21 -21.38
CA LYS A 68 1.76 -19.22 -22.14
C LYS A 68 1.25 -17.79 -21.93
N GLU A 69 -0.07 -17.60 -21.86
CA GLU A 69 -0.69 -16.29 -21.61
C GLU A 69 -0.33 -15.78 -20.21
N THR A 70 -0.37 -16.68 -19.22
CA THR A 70 0.04 -16.36 -17.85
C THR A 70 1.52 -15.96 -17.76
N ALA A 71 2.39 -16.59 -18.58
CA ALA A 71 3.82 -16.27 -18.61
C ALA A 71 4.10 -14.89 -19.24
N LEU A 72 3.38 -14.52 -20.31
CA LEU A 72 3.49 -13.18 -20.92
C LEU A 72 3.01 -12.07 -19.98
N GLN A 73 2.08 -12.39 -19.08
CA GLN A 73 1.63 -11.45 -18.06
C GLN A 73 2.72 -11.11 -17.02
N ALA A 74 3.75 -11.95 -16.89
CA ALA A 74 4.83 -11.77 -15.93
C ALA A 74 5.62 -10.49 -16.14
N ASP A 75 5.71 -10.01 -17.38
CA ASP A 75 6.50 -8.83 -17.72
C ASP A 75 5.68 -7.52 -17.59
N LEU A 76 4.40 -7.61 -17.25
CA LEU A 76 3.45 -6.49 -17.18
C LEU A 76 3.25 -5.93 -15.76
N ILE A 77 4.26 -6.07 -14.90
CA ILE A 77 4.23 -5.49 -13.55
C ILE A 77 4.31 -3.96 -13.65
N GLN A 78 3.40 -3.27 -12.97
CA GLN A 78 3.36 -1.80 -12.89
C GLN A 78 3.77 -1.34 -11.50
N VAL A 79 4.98 -1.73 -11.08
CA VAL A 79 5.53 -1.29 -9.79
C VAL A 79 6.36 -0.01 -10.04
N PRO A 80 6.08 1.09 -9.32
CA PRO A 80 6.87 2.31 -9.40
C PRO A 80 8.33 2.08 -9.01
N GLU A 81 9.22 2.97 -9.44
CA GLU A 81 10.61 2.94 -9.00
C GLU A 81 10.76 3.11 -7.50
N ASP A 82 11.86 2.59 -6.97
CA ASP A 82 12.19 2.61 -5.54
C ASP A 82 12.06 4.01 -4.93
N GLU A 83 12.55 5.04 -5.61
CA GLU A 83 12.50 6.43 -5.12
C GLU A 83 11.08 6.91 -4.84
N VAL A 84 10.12 6.54 -5.69
CA VAL A 84 8.70 6.88 -5.53
C VAL A 84 8.07 6.00 -4.46
N LEU A 85 8.46 4.72 -4.42
CA LEU A 85 7.95 3.75 -3.46
C LEU A 85 8.27 4.12 -2.01
N PHE A 86 9.47 4.64 -1.73
CA PHE A 86 9.86 5.03 -0.38
C PHE A 86 9.26 6.37 0.09
N LYS A 87 8.55 7.11 -0.77
CA LYS A 87 7.83 8.33 -0.35
C LYS A 87 6.66 8.02 0.59
N LYS A 88 6.05 6.84 0.48
CA LYS A 88 4.93 6.40 1.33
C LYS A 88 5.36 5.21 2.17
N GLN A 89 5.07 5.25 3.48
CA GLN A 89 5.49 4.19 4.40
C GLN A 89 4.63 2.92 4.33
N TYR A 90 3.35 3.05 3.98
CA TYR A 90 2.39 1.95 3.98
C TYR A 90 1.50 1.99 2.76
N TYR A 91 1.29 0.82 2.15
CA TYR A 91 0.41 0.61 1.02
C TYR A 91 -0.70 -0.37 1.40
N SER A 92 -1.93 -0.07 0.99
CA SER A 92 -3.05 -0.98 1.19
C SER A 92 -2.92 -2.18 0.24
N ILE A 93 -3.49 -3.33 0.62
CA ILE A 93 -3.51 -4.51 -0.25
C ILE A 93 -4.17 -4.26 -1.61
N GLY A 94 -5.11 -3.30 -1.69
CA GLY A 94 -5.74 -2.90 -2.94
C GLY A 94 -4.75 -2.24 -3.90
N GLU A 95 -3.97 -1.27 -3.41
CA GLU A 95 -2.91 -0.61 -4.19
C GLU A 95 -1.86 -1.62 -4.67
N VAL A 96 -1.42 -2.51 -3.77
CA VAL A 96 -0.44 -3.56 -4.10
C VAL A 96 -0.98 -4.49 -5.19
N ALA A 97 -2.21 -4.97 -5.04
CA ALA A 97 -2.84 -5.83 -6.05
C ALA A 97 -2.93 -5.17 -7.43
N SER A 98 -3.23 -3.87 -7.48
CA SER A 98 -3.24 -3.09 -8.72
C SER A 98 -1.86 -2.99 -9.36
N MET A 99 -0.79 -2.79 -8.59
CA MET A 99 0.59 -2.73 -9.11
C MET A 99 1.02 -4.04 -9.76
N PHE A 100 0.66 -5.18 -9.17
CA PHE A 100 0.99 -6.51 -9.68
C PHE A 100 -0.03 -7.03 -10.70
N ARG A 101 -1.16 -6.35 -10.88
CA ARG A 101 -2.31 -6.81 -11.70
C ARG A 101 -2.78 -8.22 -11.34
N GLU A 102 -2.72 -8.54 -10.04
CA GLU A 102 -3.08 -9.84 -9.48
C GLU A 102 -4.24 -9.67 -8.47
N ASN A 103 -4.88 -10.78 -8.09
CA ASN A 103 -5.96 -10.73 -7.11
C ASN A 103 -5.40 -10.49 -5.68
N GLN A 104 -6.07 -9.65 -4.89
CA GLN A 104 -5.75 -9.45 -3.48
C GLN A 104 -5.65 -10.76 -2.69
N SER A 105 -6.49 -11.76 -2.98
CA SER A 105 -6.44 -13.06 -2.31
C SER A 105 -5.14 -13.81 -2.59
N LEU A 106 -4.54 -13.63 -3.77
CA LEU A 106 -3.24 -14.22 -4.09
C LEU A 106 -2.13 -13.55 -3.27
N ILE A 107 -2.18 -12.23 -3.12
CA ILE A 107 -1.23 -11.48 -2.29
C ILE A 107 -1.36 -11.89 -0.81
N ARG A 108 -2.59 -12.09 -0.30
CA ARG A 108 -2.82 -12.63 1.06
C ARG A 108 -2.26 -14.05 1.21
N TYR A 109 -2.37 -14.86 0.18
CA TYR A 109 -1.83 -16.21 0.18
C TYR A 109 -0.30 -16.19 0.18
N TRP A 110 0.34 -15.30 -0.57
CA TRP A 110 1.79 -15.15 -0.52
C TRP A 110 2.29 -14.66 0.84
N GLU A 111 1.57 -13.74 1.51
CA GLU A 111 1.88 -13.38 2.89
C GLU A 111 1.95 -14.61 3.80
N THR A 112 1.00 -15.55 3.69
CA THR A 112 1.00 -16.74 4.55
C THR A 112 2.10 -17.74 4.21
N GLU A 113 2.53 -17.78 2.95
CA GLU A 113 3.52 -18.76 2.48
C GLU A 113 4.97 -18.28 2.66
N PHE A 114 5.21 -16.96 2.70
CA PHE A 114 6.54 -16.38 2.73
C PHE A 114 6.78 -15.57 4.01
N ASP A 115 7.61 -16.12 4.91
CA ASP A 115 7.98 -15.53 6.20
C ASP A 115 8.66 -14.14 6.09
N ILE A 116 9.21 -13.81 4.91
CA ILE A 116 9.85 -12.52 4.61
C ILE A 116 8.85 -11.37 4.50
N LEU A 117 7.58 -11.66 4.24
CA LEU A 117 6.52 -10.66 4.14
C LEU A 117 5.92 -10.44 5.52
N GLN A 118 6.03 -9.22 6.05
CA GLN A 118 5.49 -8.87 7.35
C GLN A 118 4.54 -7.67 7.26
N PRO A 119 3.39 -7.82 6.57
CA PRO A 119 2.41 -6.75 6.49
C PRO A 119 1.80 -6.48 7.87
N ARG A 120 1.61 -5.20 8.17
CA ARG A 120 0.94 -4.77 9.39
C ARG A 120 -0.57 -4.97 9.25
N LYS A 121 -1.18 -5.61 10.25
CA LYS A 121 -2.64 -5.79 10.33
C LYS A 121 -3.26 -4.70 11.19
N ASN A 122 -4.35 -4.11 10.72
CA ASN A 122 -5.17 -3.21 11.53
C ASN A 122 -6.16 -4.00 12.40
N ARG A 123 -6.78 -3.35 13.39
CA ARG A 123 -7.83 -3.95 14.25
C ARG A 123 -9.00 -4.54 13.45
N LYS A 124 -9.30 -3.98 12.27
CA LYS A 124 -10.33 -4.46 11.33
C LYS A 124 -9.89 -5.68 10.51
N GLY A 125 -8.60 -6.01 10.46
CA GLY A 125 -8.04 -7.09 9.64
C GLY A 125 -7.52 -6.64 8.26
N ASP A 126 -7.53 -5.34 7.97
CA ASP A 126 -6.90 -4.78 6.77
C ASP A 126 -5.37 -4.92 6.84
N ARG A 127 -4.75 -5.18 5.70
CA ARG A 127 -3.30 -5.44 5.57
C ARG A 127 -2.62 -4.27 4.90
N PHE A 128 -1.54 -3.81 5.51
CA PHE A 128 -0.69 -2.74 5.02
C PHE A 128 0.74 -3.25 4.78
N PHE A 129 1.23 -3.06 3.57
CA PHE A 129 2.57 -3.46 3.14
C PHE A 129 3.52 -2.28 3.21
N ARG A 130 4.74 -2.48 3.69
CA ARG A 130 5.80 -1.48 3.61
C ARG A 130 6.44 -1.49 2.22
N PRO A 131 7.13 -0.43 1.79
CA PRO A 131 7.95 -0.43 0.58
C PRO A 131 8.88 -1.65 0.47
N VAL A 132 9.48 -2.05 1.60
CA VAL A 132 10.36 -3.22 1.68
C VAL A 132 9.60 -4.51 1.36
N ASP A 133 8.38 -4.66 1.88
CA ASP A 133 7.55 -5.85 1.61
C ASP A 133 7.14 -5.90 0.12
N ILE A 134 6.93 -4.74 -0.52
CA ILE A 134 6.64 -4.65 -1.96
C ILE A 134 7.86 -5.08 -2.79
N LYS A 135 9.08 -4.69 -2.40
CA LYS A 135 10.31 -5.19 -3.06
C LYS A 135 10.43 -6.71 -2.96
N ASN A 136 10.15 -7.26 -1.79
CA ASN A 136 10.15 -8.71 -1.58
C ASN A 136 9.07 -9.39 -2.44
N LEU A 137 7.89 -8.78 -2.59
CA LEU A 137 6.86 -9.26 -3.50
C LEU A 137 7.30 -9.25 -4.97
N VAL A 138 8.02 -8.21 -5.43
CA VAL A 138 8.59 -8.17 -6.79
C VAL A 138 9.54 -9.35 -7.03
N MET A 139 10.38 -9.67 -6.05
CA MET A 139 11.28 -10.80 -6.13
C MET A 139 10.54 -12.14 -6.16
N ILE A 140 9.59 -12.34 -5.24
CA ILE A 140 8.75 -13.54 -5.19
C ILE A 140 8.03 -13.73 -6.54
N TYR A 141 7.51 -12.64 -7.10
CA TYR A 141 6.84 -12.67 -8.39
C TYR A 141 7.78 -13.12 -9.53
N ASP A 142 9.01 -12.61 -9.60
CA ASP A 142 10.00 -13.04 -10.59
C ASP A 142 10.33 -14.54 -10.46
N LEU A 143 10.48 -15.03 -9.21
CA LEU A 143 10.73 -16.45 -8.96
C LEU A 143 9.58 -17.33 -9.46
N LEU A 144 8.34 -16.96 -9.16
CA LEU A 144 7.17 -17.78 -9.49
C LEU A 144 6.79 -17.70 -10.97
N ARG A 145 6.85 -16.51 -11.58
CA ARG A 145 6.35 -16.30 -12.94
C ARG A 145 7.43 -16.44 -14.00
N ARG A 146 8.57 -15.78 -13.81
CA ARG A 146 9.66 -15.78 -14.79
C ARG A 146 10.48 -17.06 -14.70
N ARG A 147 10.86 -17.45 -13.49
CA ARG A 147 11.70 -18.65 -13.26
C ARG A 147 10.88 -19.92 -13.04
N LYS A 148 9.56 -19.82 -12.90
CA LYS A 148 8.62 -20.95 -12.77
C LYS A 148 8.90 -21.87 -11.57
N PHE A 149 9.37 -21.32 -10.45
CA PHE A 149 9.45 -22.07 -9.21
C PHE A 149 8.04 -22.40 -8.69
N THR A 150 7.92 -23.52 -7.98
CA THR A 150 6.77 -23.76 -7.10
C THR A 150 6.88 -22.87 -5.87
N ILE A 151 5.77 -22.69 -5.13
CA ILE A 151 5.77 -21.86 -3.91
C ILE A 151 6.77 -22.41 -2.89
N GLU A 152 6.80 -23.72 -2.71
CA GLU A 152 7.75 -24.39 -1.83
C GLU A 152 9.21 -24.21 -2.31
N GLY A 153 9.46 -24.37 -3.61
CA GLY A 153 10.78 -24.15 -4.19
C GLY A 153 11.26 -22.71 -4.06
N ALA A 154 10.37 -21.73 -4.22
CA ALA A 154 10.67 -20.32 -4.02
C ALA A 154 10.97 -20.01 -2.54
N ARG A 155 10.20 -20.58 -1.61
CA ARG A 155 10.46 -20.46 -0.16
C ARG A 155 11.84 -21.02 0.18
N GLU A 156 12.14 -22.21 -0.31
CA GLU A 156 13.43 -22.86 -0.07
C GLU A 156 14.58 -22.08 -0.69
N TYR A 157 14.39 -21.53 -1.89
CA TYR A 157 15.37 -20.68 -2.56
C TYR A 157 15.74 -19.44 -1.73
N LEU A 158 14.74 -18.75 -1.19
CA LEU A 158 14.93 -17.57 -0.33
C LEU A 158 15.60 -17.95 1.00
N LYS A 159 15.25 -19.09 1.59
CA LYS A 159 15.88 -19.58 2.84
C LYS A 159 17.34 -19.98 2.64
N LYS A 160 17.67 -20.68 1.55
CA LYS A 160 19.03 -21.15 1.23
C LYS A 160 19.95 -20.00 0.82
N ASN A 161 19.45 -19.03 0.06
CA ASN A 161 20.25 -17.94 -0.50
C ASN A 161 20.04 -16.65 0.30
N LYS A 162 20.79 -16.47 1.38
CA LYS A 162 20.79 -15.21 2.15
C LYS A 162 21.19 -13.98 1.31
N LYS A 163 21.90 -14.18 0.20
CA LYS A 163 22.29 -13.15 -0.78
C LYS A 163 21.38 -13.12 -2.02
N ALA A 164 20.17 -13.70 -1.95
CA ALA A 164 19.21 -13.64 -3.05
C ALA A 164 18.88 -12.19 -3.41
N ASP A 165 18.76 -11.32 -2.40
CA ASP A 165 18.44 -9.89 -2.55
C ASP A 165 19.49 -9.16 -3.38
N GLU A 166 20.77 -9.32 -3.03
CA GLU A 166 21.90 -8.72 -3.77
C GLU A 166 21.96 -9.21 -5.22
N LYS A 167 21.82 -10.53 -5.43
CA LYS A 167 21.82 -11.14 -6.76
C LYS A 167 20.66 -10.62 -7.60
N PHE A 168 19.48 -10.48 -7.01
CA PHE A 168 18.30 -9.97 -7.69
C PHE A 168 18.48 -8.49 -8.08
N ALA A 169 18.99 -7.66 -7.16
CA ALA A 169 19.28 -6.26 -7.44
C ALA A 169 20.29 -6.10 -8.59
N LEU A 170 21.33 -6.94 -8.63
CA LEU A 170 22.30 -6.97 -9.73
C LEU A 170 21.64 -7.38 -11.06
N ILE A 171 20.76 -8.39 -11.04
CA ILE A 171 20.04 -8.82 -12.25
C ILE A 171 19.13 -7.68 -12.76
N GLN A 172 18.47 -6.96 -11.87
CA GLN A 172 17.63 -5.82 -12.26
C GLN A 172 18.46 -4.68 -12.86
N SER A 173 19.62 -4.34 -12.29
CA SER A 173 20.48 -3.29 -12.86
C SER A 173 21.00 -3.67 -14.24
N LEU A 174 21.43 -4.92 -14.43
CA LEU A 174 21.85 -5.43 -15.75
C LEU A 174 20.71 -5.42 -16.77
N GLN A 175 19.47 -5.70 -16.34
CA GLN A 175 18.30 -5.62 -17.22
C GLN A 175 17.98 -4.18 -17.64
N LYS A 176 18.10 -3.22 -16.72
CA LYS A 176 17.95 -1.79 -17.04
C LYS A 176 18.99 -1.34 -18.05
N ILE A 177 20.27 -1.68 -17.83
CA ILE A 177 21.36 -1.35 -18.76
C ILE A 177 21.12 -1.99 -20.13
N LYS A 178 20.70 -3.26 -20.17
CA LYS A 178 20.37 -3.94 -21.43
C LYS A 178 19.24 -3.21 -22.17
N GLY A 179 18.19 -2.81 -21.47
CA GLY A 179 17.07 -2.04 -22.05
C GLY A 179 17.55 -0.73 -22.68
N PHE A 180 18.31 0.06 -21.90
CA PHE A 180 18.89 1.31 -22.36
C PHE A 180 19.75 1.17 -23.62
N LEU A 181 20.62 0.14 -23.67
CA LEU A 181 21.45 -0.09 -24.85
C LEU A 181 20.65 -0.53 -26.08
N LEU A 182 19.56 -1.27 -25.89
CA LEU A 182 18.66 -1.64 -26.99
C LEU A 182 17.88 -0.44 -27.52
N GLU A 183 17.46 0.47 -26.65
CA GLU A 183 16.84 1.74 -27.05
C GLU A 183 17.81 2.61 -27.84
N LEU A 184 19.06 2.74 -27.37
CA LEU A 184 20.11 3.47 -28.12
C LEU A 184 20.37 2.84 -29.48
N LYS A 185 20.41 1.50 -29.57
CA LYS A 185 20.56 0.79 -30.84
C LYS A 185 19.38 1.03 -31.78
N ALA A 186 18.16 1.11 -31.26
CA ALA A 186 16.97 1.33 -32.08
C ALA A 186 16.85 2.77 -32.60
N ASN A 187 17.46 3.73 -31.89
CA ASN A 187 17.48 5.15 -32.23
C ASN A 187 18.66 5.55 -33.14
N LEU A 188 19.52 4.59 -33.51
CA LEU A 188 20.66 4.76 -34.42
C LEU A 188 20.35 4.15 -35.79
#